data_AF-A0A957J1Q4-F1
#
_entry.id   AF-A0A957J1Q4-F1
#
_cell.length_a   1.000
_cell.length_b   1.000
_cell.length_c   1.000
_cell.angle_alpha   90.00
_cell.angle_beta   90.00
_cell.angle_gamma   90.00
#
_symmetry.space_group_name_H-M   'P 1'
#
loop_
_entity.id
_entity.type
_entity.pdbx_description
1 polymer ?
#
loop_
_entity_poly.entity_id
_entity_poly.type
_entity_poly.pdbx_seq_one_letter_code
_entity_poly.pdbx_strand_id
1 'polypeptide(L)'
;MRLLSPLAPTNRRRQWLGFIASPVVWTVYFVTVYVLDEAACKLTLLAPTAVFPITSLLTLLTLGIIAYAGALAYRAWREGDDEGSGRFLGWAGLLLCALFALVTVATWGAAWVLMPC
;
A
#
# COMPACT_ATOMS: atom_id res chain seq x y z
N MET A 1 10.22 -37.04 19.59
CA MET A 1 11.20 -35.99 19.29
C MET A 1 10.68 -35.19 18.11
N ARG A 2 10.02 -34.04 18.36
CA ARG A 2 9.63 -33.10 17.31
C ARG A 2 10.88 -32.30 16.94
N LEU A 3 11.48 -32.64 15.82
CA LEU A 3 12.52 -31.84 15.21
C LEU A 3 11.92 -30.46 14.94
N LEU A 4 12.49 -29.46 15.61
CA LEU A 4 12.36 -28.05 15.30
C LEU A 4 12.74 -27.89 13.83
N SER A 5 11.76 -27.94 12.92
CA SER A 5 11.96 -27.51 11.55
C SER A 5 12.19 -25.99 11.62
N PRO A 6 13.37 -25.51 11.22
CA PRO A 6 13.62 -24.09 11.17
C PRO A 6 12.68 -23.53 10.09
N LEU A 7 11.62 -22.85 10.53
CA LEU A 7 10.80 -21.99 9.68
C LEU A 7 11.75 -21.21 8.77
N ALA A 8 11.75 -21.56 7.47
CA ALA A 8 12.64 -20.96 6.50
C ALA A 8 12.50 -19.42 6.62
N PRO A 9 13.55 -18.70 7.08
CA PRO A 9 13.45 -17.31 7.51
C PRO A 9 13.03 -16.37 6.37
N THR A 10 13.16 -16.82 5.12
CA THR A 10 12.78 -16.13 3.88
C THR A 10 11.27 -15.98 3.71
N ASN A 11 10.45 -16.97 4.09
CA ASN A 11 9.00 -16.91 3.83
C ASN A 11 8.27 -15.99 4.83
N ARG A 12 8.68 -16.05 6.11
CA ARG A 12 8.15 -15.18 7.17
C ARG A 12 8.45 -13.70 6.91
N ARG A 13 9.67 -13.36 6.45
CA ARG A 13 10.02 -11.98 6.10
C ARG A 13 9.18 -11.45 4.94
N ARG A 14 8.91 -12.25 3.90
CA ARG A 14 8.04 -11.85 2.77
C ARG A 14 6.60 -11.58 3.21
N GLN A 15 6.05 -12.40 4.11
CA GLN A 15 4.71 -12.18 4.66
C GLN A 15 4.61 -10.89 5.48
N TRP A 16 5.61 -10.62 6.32
CA TRP A 16 5.69 -9.37 7.08
C TRP A 16 5.87 -8.14 6.20
N LEU A 17 6.64 -8.26 5.12
CA LEU A 17 6.77 -7.20 4.13
C LEU A 17 5.44 -6.91 3.45
N GLY A 18 4.67 -7.93 3.04
CA GLY A 18 3.32 -7.70 2.48
C GLY A 18 2.37 -7.02 3.47
N PHE A 19 2.44 -7.38 4.76
CA PHE A 19 1.59 -6.81 5.80
C PHE A 19 1.94 -5.34 6.12
N ILE A 20 3.22 -5.00 6.26
CA ILE A 20 3.67 -3.65 6.63
C ILE A 20 3.81 -2.72 5.42
N ALA A 21 4.11 -3.24 4.23
CA ALA A 21 4.34 -2.40 3.06
C ALA A 21 3.10 -1.57 2.71
N SER A 22 1.90 -2.14 2.74
CA SER A 22 0.67 -1.40 2.39
C SER A 22 0.42 -0.15 3.24
N PRO A 23 0.40 -0.21 4.59
CA PRO A 23 0.19 0.98 5.41
C PRO A 23 1.33 1.98 5.26
N VAL A 24 2.59 1.52 5.20
CA VAL A 24 3.73 2.42 5.05
C VAL A 24 3.69 3.18 3.73
N VAL A 25 3.46 2.46 2.62
CA VAL A 25 3.37 3.05 1.28
C VAL A 25 2.19 4.03 1.21
N TRP A 26 1.05 3.68 1.78
CA TRP A 26 -0.09 4.57 1.85
C TRP A 26 0.19 5.83 2.67
N THR A 27 0.84 5.73 3.83
CA THR A 27 1.21 6.90 4.64
C THR A 27 2.15 7.83 3.89
N VAL A 28 3.15 7.28 3.20
CA VAL A 28 4.07 8.08 2.37
C VAL A 28 3.32 8.79 1.24
N TYR A 29 2.43 8.08 0.56
CA TYR A 29 1.56 8.66 -0.46
C TYR A 29 0.72 9.82 0.09
N PHE A 30 0.02 9.60 1.22
CA PHE A 30 -0.85 10.59 1.84
C PHE A 30 -0.09 11.87 2.21
N VAL A 31 1.06 11.73 2.88
CA VAL A 31 1.89 12.88 3.26
C VAL A 31 2.40 13.62 2.01
N THR A 32 2.79 12.90 0.97
CA THR A 32 3.28 13.50 -0.28
C THR A 32 2.19 14.32 -0.99
N VAL A 33 0.98 13.75 -1.12
CA VAL A 33 -0.16 14.44 -1.74
C VAL A 33 -0.55 15.67 -0.91
N TYR A 34 -0.57 15.55 0.42
CA TYR A 34 -0.86 16.68 1.32
C TYR A 34 0.14 17.83 1.15
N VAL A 35 1.45 17.54 1.09
CA VAL A 35 2.48 18.56 0.91
C VAL A 35 2.39 19.20 -0.48
N LEU A 36 2.08 18.43 -1.53
CA LEU A 36 1.89 18.96 -2.87
C LEU A 36 0.69 19.92 -2.96
N ASP A 37 -0.41 19.57 -2.30
CA ASP A 37 -1.62 20.38 -2.24
C ASP A 37 -1.35 21.71 -1.51
N GLU A 38 -0.74 21.65 -0.33
CA GLU A 38 -0.36 22.84 0.44
C GLU A 38 0.61 23.75 -0.34
N ALA A 39 1.57 23.17 -1.07
CA ALA A 39 2.54 23.90 -1.87
C ALA A 39 1.92 24.59 -3.10
N ALA A 40 0.89 23.99 -3.69
CA ALA A 40 0.16 24.57 -4.81
C ALA A 40 -0.80 25.67 -4.34
N CYS A 41 -1.56 25.44 -3.27
CA CYS A 41 -2.63 26.35 -2.85
C CYS A 41 -2.13 27.51 -1.97
N LYS A 42 -1.19 27.28 -1.04
CA LYS A 42 -0.73 28.32 -0.11
C LYS A 42 0.57 29.00 -0.51
N LEU A 43 1.49 28.24 -1.11
CA LEU A 43 2.82 28.75 -1.43
C LEU A 43 2.95 29.22 -2.89
N THR A 44 1.99 28.94 -3.78
CA THR A 44 2.02 29.27 -5.22
C THR A 44 3.32 28.84 -5.94
N LEU A 45 4.02 27.85 -5.39
CA LEU A 45 5.28 27.33 -5.96
C LEU A 45 5.02 26.46 -7.18
N LEU A 46 3.85 25.83 -7.25
CA LEU A 46 3.42 24.96 -8.34
C LEU A 46 2.12 25.48 -8.95
N ALA A 47 2.02 25.41 -10.28
CA ALA A 47 0.76 25.67 -10.97
C ALA A 47 -0.28 24.58 -10.59
N PRO A 48 -1.52 24.94 -10.26
CA PRO A 48 -2.58 23.98 -9.92
C PRO A 48 -2.79 22.92 -11.01
N THR A 49 -2.62 23.32 -12.27
CA THR A 49 -2.72 22.43 -13.43
C THR A 49 -1.65 21.34 -13.48
N ALA A 50 -0.51 21.53 -12.83
CA ALA A 50 0.57 20.55 -12.74
C ALA A 50 0.39 19.55 -11.59
N VAL A 51 -0.37 19.90 -10.55
CA VAL A 51 -0.66 19.03 -9.39
C VAL A 51 -1.46 17.80 -9.82
N PHE A 52 -2.39 18.00 -10.75
CA PHE A 52 -3.29 16.98 -11.23
C PHE A 52 -2.58 15.74 -11.85
N PRO A 53 -1.71 15.89 -12.87
CA PRO A 53 -0.98 14.75 -13.43
C PRO A 53 0.00 14.14 -12.42
N ILE A 54 0.60 14.94 -11.55
CA ILE A 54 1.58 14.46 -10.55
C ILE A 54 0.89 13.56 -9.51
N THR A 55 -0.22 14.01 -8.93
CA THR A 55 -0.99 13.23 -7.95
C THR A 55 -1.56 11.96 -8.58
N SER A 56 -2.03 12.03 -9.83
CA SER A 56 -2.51 10.85 -10.56
C SER A 56 -1.40 9.82 -10.81
N LEU A 57 -0.20 10.25 -11.20
CA LEU A 57 0.96 9.37 -11.33
C LEU A 57 1.36 8.73 -10.00
N LEU A 58 1.37 9.51 -8.91
CA LEU A 58 1.62 9.03 -7.55
C LEU A 58 0.59 7.98 -7.11
N THR A 59 -0.69 8.21 -7.41
CA THR A 59 -1.77 7.25 -7.13
C THR A 59 -1.54 5.94 -7.87
N LEU A 60 -1.26 6.00 -9.18
CA LEU A 60 -0.99 4.81 -9.98
C LEU A 60 0.23 4.04 -9.48
N LEU A 61 1.30 4.75 -9.12
CA LEU A 61 2.51 4.15 -8.55
C LEU A 61 2.22 3.48 -7.20
N THR A 62 1.46 4.14 -6.33
CA THR A 62 1.04 3.62 -5.03
C THR A 62 0.18 2.36 -5.18
N LEU A 63 -0.81 2.38 -6.08
CA LEU A 63 -1.63 1.22 -6.41
C LEU A 63 -0.79 0.08 -6.99
N GLY A 64 0.19 0.39 -7.84
CA GLY A 64 1.12 -0.60 -8.38
C GLY A 64 1.93 -1.30 -7.29
N ILE A 65 2.44 -0.54 -6.31
CA ILE A 65 3.17 -1.10 -5.17
C ILE A 65 2.26 -1.92 -4.27
N ILE A 66 1.04 -1.45 -3.97
CA ILE A 66 0.05 -2.19 -3.17
C ILE A 66 -0.36 -3.48 -3.89
N ALA A 67 -0.59 -3.44 -5.20
CA ALA A 67 -0.93 -4.62 -6.00
C ALA A 67 0.23 -5.62 -6.03
N TYR A 68 1.46 -5.15 -6.15
CA TYR A 68 2.65 -5.99 -6.07
C TYR A 68 2.80 -6.64 -4.68
N ALA A 69 2.61 -5.89 -3.60
CA ALA A 69 2.60 -6.42 -2.24
C ALA A 69 1.48 -7.45 -2.02
N GLY A 70 0.28 -7.20 -2.58
CA GLY A 70 -0.84 -8.11 -2.58
C GLY A 70 -0.54 -9.40 -3.34
N ALA A 71 0.12 -9.33 -4.50
CA ALA A 71 0.55 -10.51 -5.25
C ALA A 71 1.55 -11.36 -4.46
N LEU A 72 2.46 -10.74 -3.71
CA LEU A 72 3.37 -11.45 -2.80
C LEU A 72 2.62 -12.11 -1.64
N ALA A 73 1.65 -11.40 -1.04
CA ALA A 73 0.79 -11.94 0.02
C ALA A 73 -0.06 -13.12 -0.49
N TYR A 74 -0.57 -13.05 -1.73
CA TYR A 74 -1.31 -14.13 -2.37
C TYR A 74 -0.47 -15.39 -2.56
N ARG A 75 0.77 -15.25 -3.05
CA ARG A 75 1.69 -16.38 -3.18
C ARG A 75 2.01 -16.98 -1.81
N ALA A 76 2.28 -16.15 -0.81
CA ALA A 76 2.57 -16.61 0.54
C ALA A 76 1.36 -17.27 1.23
N TRP A 77 0.13 -16.86 0.89
CA TRP A 77 -1.09 -17.53 1.32
C TRP A 77 -1.27 -18.89 0.64
N ARG A 78 -0.98 -18.98 -0.66
CA ARG A 78 -1.10 -20.22 -1.44
C ARG A 78 -0.04 -21.26 -1.06
N GLU A 79 1.15 -20.82 -0.70
CA GLU A 79 2.31 -21.66 -0.33
C GLU A 79 2.44 -21.89 1.20
N GLY A 80 1.54 -21.32 2.01
CA GLY A 80 1.62 -21.40 3.47
C GLY A 80 1.13 -22.74 4.01
N ASP A 81 1.86 -23.29 4.99
CA ASP A 81 1.53 -24.56 5.66
C ASP A 81 0.15 -24.52 6.35
N ASP A 82 -0.51 -25.69 6.39
CA ASP A 82 -1.83 -25.90 6.99
C ASP A 82 -1.85 -25.75 8.53
N GLU A 83 -0.69 -25.58 9.18
CA GLU A 83 -0.57 -25.25 10.62
C GLU A 83 -1.10 -23.83 10.98
N GLY A 84 -1.77 -23.15 10.04
CA GLY A 84 -2.70 -22.04 10.32
C GLY A 84 -2.06 -20.66 10.44
N SER A 85 -0.84 -20.54 10.98
CA SER A 85 -0.21 -19.23 11.18
C SER A 85 0.22 -18.54 9.87
N GLY A 86 0.73 -19.29 8.89
CA GLY A 86 1.21 -18.73 7.61
C GLY A 86 0.06 -18.31 6.69
N ARG A 87 -0.97 -19.15 6.57
CA ARG A 87 -2.19 -18.84 5.78
C ARG A 87 -2.96 -17.67 6.38
N PHE A 88 -3.08 -17.57 7.71
CA PHE A 88 -3.76 -16.42 8.33
C PHE A 88 -3.04 -15.10 8.03
N LEU A 89 -1.71 -15.06 8.16
CA LEU A 89 -0.94 -13.84 7.90
C LEU A 89 -0.98 -13.42 6.43
N GLY A 90 -0.93 -14.38 5.50
CA GLY A 90 -1.11 -14.11 4.07
C GLY A 90 -2.49 -13.56 3.73
N TRP A 91 -3.55 -14.12 4.33
CA TRP A 91 -4.92 -13.65 4.13
C TRP A 91 -5.16 -12.27 4.74
N ALA A 92 -4.67 -12.02 5.96
CA ALA A 92 -4.70 -10.72 6.58
C ALA A 92 -3.96 -9.67 5.75
N GLY A 93 -2.78 -10.01 5.22
CA GLY A 93 -2.01 -9.14 4.31
C GLY A 93 -2.78 -8.80 3.03
N LEU A 94 -3.47 -9.77 2.42
CA LEU A 94 -4.31 -9.54 1.25
C LEU A 94 -5.46 -8.58 1.52
N LEU A 95 -6.18 -8.79 2.63
CA LEU A 95 -7.26 -7.90 3.04
C LEU A 95 -6.74 -6.48 3.30
N LEU A 96 -5.58 -6.38 3.95
CA LEU A 96 -4.94 -5.09 4.20
C LEU A 96 -4.58 -4.39 2.88
N CYS A 97 -4.00 -5.11 1.91
CA CYS A 97 -3.70 -4.58 0.59
C CYS A 97 -4.97 -4.08 -0.11
N ALA A 98 -6.05 -4.87 -0.09
CA ALA A 98 -7.32 -4.49 -0.70
C ALA A 98 -7.92 -3.25 -0.03
N LEU A 99 -7.89 -3.20 1.30
CA LEU A 99 -8.35 -2.05 2.07
C LEU A 99 -7.55 -0.80 1.72
N PHE A 100 -6.21 -0.86 1.72
CA PHE A 100 -5.38 0.30 1.40
C PHE A 100 -5.48 0.71 -0.07
N ALA A 101 -5.69 -0.22 -1.00
CA ALA A 101 -6.01 0.12 -2.38
C ALA A 101 -7.32 0.92 -2.47
N LEU A 102 -8.37 0.46 -1.78
CA LEU A 102 -9.66 1.18 -1.71
C LEU A 102 -9.50 2.56 -1.07
N VAL A 103 -8.78 2.65 0.06
CA VAL A 103 -8.51 3.94 0.71
C VAL A 103 -7.72 4.85 -0.23
N THR A 104 -6.72 4.35 -0.95
CA THR A 104 -5.95 5.14 -1.93
C THR A 104 -6.85 5.71 -3.03
N VAL A 105 -7.74 4.89 -3.60
CA VAL A 105 -8.70 5.34 -4.62
C VAL A 105 -9.69 6.33 -4.04
N ALA A 106 -10.20 6.09 -2.83
CA ALA A 106 -11.11 7.00 -2.15
C ALA A 106 -10.45 8.34 -1.82
N THR A 107 -9.20 8.34 -1.35
CA THR A 107 -8.44 9.57 -1.09
C THR A 107 -8.18 10.33 -2.37
N TRP A 108 -7.84 9.64 -3.46
CA TRP A 108 -7.67 10.28 -4.77
C TRP A 108 -8.99 10.90 -5.24
N GLY A 109 -10.10 10.16 -5.19
CA GLY A 109 -11.43 10.67 -5.54
C GLY A 109 -11.87 11.85 -4.67
N ALA A 110 -11.63 11.80 -3.37
CA ALA A 110 -11.89 12.91 -2.46
C ALA A 110 -11.04 14.13 -2.82
N ALA A 111 -9.78 13.92 -3.22
CA ALA A 111 -8.90 14.96 -3.72
C ALA A 111 -9.53 15.72 -4.92
N TRP A 112 -10.18 15.01 -5.85
CA TRP A 112 -10.89 15.67 -6.96
C TRP A 112 -12.11 16.47 -6.54
N VAL A 113 -12.86 15.97 -5.55
CA VAL A 113 -14.10 16.63 -5.10
C VAL A 113 -13.79 17.82 -4.20
N LEU A 114 -12.71 17.73 -3.41
CA LEU A 114 -12.36 18.68 -2.35
C LEU A 114 -11.20 19.61 -2.70
N MET A 115 -10.55 19.49 -3.86
CA MET A 115 -9.63 20.52 -4.37
C MET A 115 -10.37 21.52 -5.27
N PRO A 116 -10.98 22.59 -4.72
CA PRO A 116 -11.15 23.85 -5.39
C PRO A 116 -10.09 24.83 -4.86
N CYS A 117 -8.83 24.45 -5.02
CA CYS A 117 -7.86 25.43 -5.44
C CYS A 117 -7.92 25.44 -6.98
#